data_AF-A0A355UDR1-F1
#
_entry.id   AF-A0A355UDR1-F1
#
_cell.length_a   1.000
_cell.length_b   1.000
_cell.length_c   1.000
_cell.angle_alpha   90.00
_cell.angle_beta   90.00
_cell.angle_gamma   90.00
#
_symmetry.space_group_name_H-M   'P 1'
#
loop_
_entity.id
_entity.type
_entity.pdbx_description
1 polymer ?
#
loop_
_entity_poly.entity_id
_entity_poly.type
_entity_poly.pdbx_seq_one_letter_code
_entity_poly.pdbx_strand_id
1 'polypeptide(L)'
;QYDIFSVNTNDYKLETLYSETNKYYISEPQEVTFLDDNSAFILQSERNGYSHFYLVSMKDKSVSPITSGNYDTDKLCYVDQKEKKIYYTAAESSAINRELCVINFNGKRKKTISKQEGTNDADFSKNGKYYIGTYSSAYTPNVFTVNNQKGEVLITLEDNSALKDSLKLYSSEKKEFGSFNTSTGVSLNYWMIKPSKMEEGKKYPVLFYVYGGPASQEVINSQRRATDMYWGMMLA
;
A
#
# COMPACT_ATOMS: atom_id res chain seq x y z
N GLN A 1 -20.29 -13.70 -4.60
CA GLN A 1 -20.69 -13.59 -3.19
C GLN A 1 -19.49 -14.02 -2.36
N TYR A 2 -19.20 -13.30 -1.30
CA TYR A 2 -18.16 -13.63 -0.32
C TYR A 2 -18.81 -13.72 1.04
N ASP A 3 -18.59 -14.83 1.74
CA ASP A 3 -19.18 -15.10 3.05
C ASP A 3 -18.07 -15.47 4.04
N ILE A 4 -18.14 -14.91 5.24
CA ILE A 4 -17.31 -15.32 6.38
C ILE A 4 -18.21 -16.12 7.32
N PHE A 5 -17.79 -17.34 7.62
CA PHE A 5 -18.52 -18.23 8.53
C PHE A 5 -17.74 -18.45 9.83
N SER A 6 -18.44 -18.50 10.96
CA SER A 6 -17.96 -19.15 12.17
C SER A 6 -18.45 -20.59 12.21
N VAL A 7 -17.57 -21.52 12.58
CA VAL A 7 -17.90 -22.92 12.81
C VAL A 7 -17.56 -23.27 14.25
N ASN A 8 -18.55 -23.72 15.01
CA ASN A 8 -18.32 -24.27 16.34
C ASN A 8 -17.71 -25.67 16.20
N THR A 9 -16.53 -25.89 16.77
CA THR A 9 -15.78 -27.13 16.62
C THR A 9 -16.33 -28.31 17.42
N ASN A 10 -17.25 -28.05 18.36
CA ASN A 10 -17.85 -29.10 19.19
C ASN A 10 -19.09 -29.74 18.54
N ASP A 11 -19.90 -28.93 17.85
CA ASP A 11 -21.18 -29.37 17.27
C ASP A 11 -21.28 -29.13 15.75
N TYR A 12 -20.22 -28.59 15.13
CA TYR A 12 -20.14 -28.22 13.71
C TYR A 12 -21.23 -27.24 13.25
N LYS A 13 -21.85 -26.53 14.19
CA LYS A 13 -22.84 -25.50 13.84
C LYS A 13 -22.15 -24.37 13.11
N LEU A 14 -22.66 -24.08 11.91
CA LEU A 14 -22.19 -23.00 11.06
C LEU A 14 -23.09 -21.77 11.23
N GLU A 15 -22.47 -20.61 11.34
CA GLU A 15 -23.14 -19.31 11.37
C GLU A 15 -22.44 -18.35 10.41
N THR A 16 -23.21 -17.64 9.59
CA THR A 16 -22.72 -16.55 8.75
C THR A 16 -22.43 -15.32 9.60
N LEU A 17 -21.17 -14.90 9.67
CA LEU A 17 -20.73 -13.68 10.34
C LEU A 17 -20.84 -12.46 9.44
N TYR A 18 -20.56 -12.63 8.14
CA TYR A 18 -20.56 -11.55 7.16
C TYR A 18 -20.86 -12.11 5.77
N SER A 19 -21.54 -11.28 4.97
CA SER A 19 -21.81 -11.56 3.56
C SER A 19 -21.64 -10.28 2.75
N GLU A 20 -21.00 -10.41 1.59
CA GLU A 20 -20.83 -9.33 0.62
C GLU A 20 -21.09 -9.82 -0.80
N THR A 21 -21.69 -8.94 -1.61
CA THR A 21 -21.86 -9.13 -3.05
C THR A 21 -21.34 -7.92 -3.78
N ASN A 22 -20.59 -8.14 -4.86
CA ASN A 22 -20.16 -7.10 -5.77
C ASN A 22 -20.64 -7.46 -7.19
N LYS A 23 -21.07 -6.46 -7.96
CA LYS A 23 -21.55 -6.63 -9.34
C LYS A 23 -20.45 -7.18 -10.27
N TYR A 24 -19.19 -6.89 -9.97
CA TYR A 24 -18.04 -7.27 -10.79
C TYR A 24 -17.35 -8.51 -10.20
N TYR A 25 -16.56 -8.31 -9.16
CA TYR A 25 -15.87 -9.36 -8.41
C TYR A 25 -15.55 -8.84 -7.01
N ILE A 26 -15.17 -9.75 -6.11
CA ILE A 26 -14.64 -9.40 -4.79
C ILE A 26 -13.17 -9.83 -4.82
N SER A 27 -12.26 -8.89 -4.55
CA SER A 27 -10.83 -9.16 -4.56
C SER A 27 -10.45 -10.01 -3.34
N GLU A 28 -9.68 -11.08 -3.57
CA GLU A 28 -9.11 -11.95 -2.52
C GLU A 28 -7.58 -11.92 -2.59
N PRO A 29 -6.87 -12.01 -1.45
CA PRO A 29 -7.41 -12.17 -0.09
C PRO A 29 -7.92 -10.85 0.50
N GLN A 30 -9.01 -10.92 1.27
CA GLN A 30 -9.42 -9.84 2.17
C GLN A 30 -8.71 -10.02 3.51
N GLU A 31 -8.10 -8.95 4.05
CA GLU A 31 -7.56 -8.97 5.40
C GLU A 31 -8.71 -9.09 6.41
N VAL A 32 -8.69 -10.14 7.24
CA VAL A 32 -9.65 -10.38 8.33
C VAL A 32 -8.88 -10.55 9.63
N THR A 33 -9.05 -9.61 10.56
CA THR A 33 -8.38 -9.65 11.87
C THR A 33 -9.41 -9.59 13.00
N PHE A 34 -9.58 -10.71 13.72
CA PHE A 34 -10.46 -10.77 14.89
C PHE A 34 -9.85 -10.02 16.08
N LEU A 35 -10.69 -9.34 16.86
CA LEU A 35 -10.28 -8.77 18.14
C LEU A 35 -10.15 -9.87 19.20
N ASP A 36 -9.27 -9.68 20.17
CA ASP A 36 -8.93 -10.68 21.19
C ASP A 36 -10.12 -11.01 22.09
N ASP A 37 -11.03 -10.05 22.27
CA ASP A 37 -12.24 -10.19 23.08
C ASP A 37 -13.44 -10.79 22.32
N ASN A 38 -13.25 -11.16 21.04
CA ASN A 38 -14.29 -11.66 20.14
C ASN A 38 -15.49 -10.71 19.97
N SER A 39 -15.35 -9.41 20.27
CA SER A 39 -16.45 -8.45 20.14
C SER A 39 -16.68 -8.03 18.68
N ALA A 40 -15.63 -8.04 17.87
CA ALA A 40 -15.65 -7.62 16.48
C ALA A 40 -14.45 -8.22 15.70
N PHE A 41 -14.43 -8.01 14.40
CA PHE A 41 -13.24 -8.18 13.55
C PHE A 41 -13.08 -7.00 12.60
N ILE A 42 -11.84 -6.76 12.17
CA ILE A 42 -11.50 -5.79 11.13
C ILE A 42 -11.52 -6.52 9.79
N LEU A 43 -12.17 -5.91 8.80
CA LEU A 43 -12.31 -6.41 7.45
C LEU A 43 -11.78 -5.37 6.45
N GLN A 44 -10.93 -5.76 5.52
CA GLN A 44 -10.62 -4.95 4.34
C GLN A 44 -11.58 -5.28 3.20
N SER A 45 -12.26 -4.28 2.65
CA SER A 45 -13.28 -4.48 1.61
C SER A 45 -13.36 -3.30 0.64
N GLU A 46 -13.70 -3.59 -0.61
CA GLU A 46 -13.96 -2.61 -1.69
C GLU A 46 -15.45 -2.25 -1.81
N ARG A 47 -16.26 -2.56 -0.79
CA ARG A 47 -17.74 -2.42 -0.82
C ARG A 47 -18.27 -1.03 -1.20
N ASN A 48 -17.47 0.02 -1.10
CA ASN A 48 -17.83 1.40 -1.47
C ASN A 48 -17.04 1.93 -2.68
N GLY A 49 -16.40 1.05 -3.45
CA GLY A 49 -15.64 1.38 -4.65
C GLY A 49 -14.14 1.61 -4.45
N TYR A 50 -13.68 1.68 -3.20
CA TYR A 50 -12.26 1.74 -2.82
C TYR A 50 -11.98 0.75 -1.68
N SER A 51 -10.78 0.20 -1.63
CA SER A 51 -10.35 -0.69 -0.54
C SER A 51 -10.24 0.09 0.77
N HIS A 52 -11.06 -0.25 1.76
CA HIS A 52 -11.05 0.38 3.09
C HIS A 52 -11.18 -0.66 4.22
N PHE A 53 -10.76 -0.29 5.41
CA PHE A 53 -10.95 -1.09 6.62
C PHE A 53 -12.28 -0.78 7.30
N TYR A 54 -12.98 -1.83 7.73
CA TYR A 54 -14.26 -1.79 8.41
C TYR A 54 -14.20 -2.60 9.70
N LEU A 55 -14.90 -2.15 10.74
CA LEU A 55 -15.13 -2.90 11.96
C LEU A 55 -16.48 -3.62 11.84
N VAL A 56 -16.47 -4.95 11.93
CA VAL A 56 -17.66 -5.79 11.87
C VAL A 56 -17.95 -6.35 13.26
N SER A 57 -19.10 -6.01 13.81
CA SER A 57 -19.55 -6.43 15.15
C SER A 57 -19.94 -7.91 15.15
N MET A 58 -19.42 -8.70 16.10
CA MET A 58 -19.81 -10.11 16.28
C MET A 58 -21.19 -10.25 16.93
N LYS A 59 -21.71 -9.19 17.57
CA LYS A 59 -22.99 -9.21 18.30
C LYS A 59 -24.20 -9.03 17.38
N ASP A 60 -24.14 -8.03 16.51
CA ASP A 60 -25.27 -7.60 15.67
C ASP A 60 -24.94 -7.56 14.18
N LYS A 61 -23.73 -7.97 13.79
CA LYS A 61 -23.24 -8.01 12.40
C LYS A 61 -23.24 -6.63 11.72
N SER A 62 -23.30 -5.55 12.51
CA SER A 62 -23.17 -4.20 12.00
C SER A 62 -21.77 -3.95 11.47
N VAL A 63 -21.69 -3.17 10.38
CA VAL A 63 -20.43 -2.85 9.70
C VAL A 63 -20.21 -1.35 9.78
N SER A 64 -19.12 -0.95 10.42
CA SER A 64 -18.76 0.45 10.63
C SER A 64 -17.44 0.77 9.90
N PRO A 65 -17.38 1.84 9.07
CA PRO A 65 -16.12 2.21 8.42
C PRO A 65 -15.10 2.70 9.43
N ILE A 66 -13.87 2.17 9.36
CA ILE A 66 -12.71 2.69 10.06
C ILE A 66 -11.99 3.69 9.17
N THR A 67 -11.81 3.37 7.88
CA THR A 67 -11.26 4.29 6.87
C THR A 67 -12.31 4.63 5.80
N SER A 68 -12.11 5.76 5.12
CA SER A 68 -12.99 6.23 4.05
C SER A 68 -12.29 7.29 3.20
N GLY A 69 -12.59 7.34 1.91
CA GLY A 69 -12.09 8.36 1.00
C GLY A 69 -11.95 7.82 -0.42
N ASN A 70 -11.48 8.67 -1.33
CA ASN A 70 -11.25 8.33 -2.73
C ASN A 70 -9.83 7.81 -2.97
N TYR A 71 -9.45 6.78 -2.20
CA TYR A 71 -8.13 6.15 -2.25
C TYR A 71 -8.23 4.73 -1.67
N ASP A 72 -7.27 3.88 -2.04
CA ASP A 72 -7.18 2.52 -1.53
C ASP A 72 -6.25 2.41 -0.32
N THR A 73 -6.71 1.69 0.69
CA THR A 73 -5.86 1.08 1.72
C THR A 73 -5.16 -0.15 1.16
N ASP A 74 -3.94 -0.40 1.63
CA ASP A 74 -3.04 -1.39 1.06
C ASP A 74 -2.80 -2.55 2.04
N LYS A 75 -2.25 -2.27 3.23
CA LYS A 75 -1.93 -3.30 4.24
C LYS A 75 -2.34 -2.87 5.64
N LEU A 76 -2.90 -3.78 6.43
CA LEU A 76 -3.07 -3.61 7.87
C LEU A 76 -1.76 -3.97 8.57
N CYS A 77 -1.09 -3.00 9.18
CA CYS A 77 0.23 -3.21 9.79
C CYS A 77 0.13 -3.61 11.27
N TYR A 78 -0.83 -3.04 12.01
CA TYR A 78 -1.00 -3.33 13.43
C TYR A 78 -2.38 -2.89 13.95
N VAL A 79 -2.92 -3.63 14.92
CA VAL A 79 -4.17 -3.31 15.61
C VAL A 79 -3.87 -3.08 17.10
N ASP A 80 -3.98 -1.83 17.54
CA ASP A 80 -3.87 -1.47 18.95
C ASP A 80 -5.27 -1.53 19.59
N GLN A 81 -5.63 -2.70 20.13
CA GLN A 81 -6.96 -2.91 20.72
C GLN A 81 -7.16 -2.11 22.01
N LYS A 82 -6.08 -1.87 22.76
CA LYS A 82 -6.12 -1.11 24.01
C LYS A 82 -6.49 0.35 23.74
N GLU A 83 -5.85 0.96 22.75
CA GLU A 83 -6.07 2.35 22.36
C GLU A 83 -7.15 2.51 21.27
N LYS A 84 -7.70 1.39 20.77
CA LYS A 84 -8.69 1.30 19.69
C LYS A 84 -8.24 2.01 18.42
N LYS A 85 -7.05 1.66 17.92
CA LYS A 85 -6.42 2.22 16.71
C LYS A 85 -5.95 1.14 15.76
N ILE A 86 -5.92 1.45 14.48
CA ILE A 86 -5.21 0.66 13.47
C ILE A 86 -4.06 1.47 12.87
N TYR A 87 -2.98 0.78 12.52
CA TYR A 87 -1.88 1.29 11.71
C TYR A 87 -1.92 0.55 10.38
N TYR A 88 -1.79 1.29 9.28
CA TYR A 88 -2.01 0.75 7.94
C TYR A 88 -1.26 1.55 6.87
N THR A 89 -0.98 0.92 5.73
CA THR A 89 -0.50 1.61 4.53
C THR A 89 -1.67 2.00 3.62
N ALA A 90 -1.58 3.15 2.95
CA ALA A 90 -2.58 3.61 1.99
C ALA A 90 -1.98 4.43 0.84
N ALA A 91 -2.67 4.45 -0.29
CA ALA A 91 -2.34 5.25 -1.47
C ALA A 91 -3.10 6.59 -1.49
N GLU A 92 -3.18 7.27 -0.34
CA GLU A 92 -4.05 8.44 -0.16
C GLU A 92 -3.54 9.70 -0.87
N SER A 93 -2.25 10.05 -0.69
CA SER A 93 -1.69 11.23 -1.37
C SER A 93 -1.53 11.04 -2.88
N SER A 94 -1.28 9.81 -3.32
CA SER A 94 -1.17 9.43 -4.73
C SER A 94 -1.23 7.92 -4.89
N ALA A 95 -1.80 7.47 -6.00
CA ALA A 95 -1.88 6.05 -6.37
C ALA A 95 -0.49 5.38 -6.45
N ILE A 96 0.57 6.14 -6.73
CA ILE A 96 1.93 5.61 -6.90
C ILE A 96 2.72 5.51 -5.59
N ASN A 97 2.21 6.08 -4.49
CA ASN A 97 2.85 6.11 -3.17
C ASN A 97 2.14 5.16 -2.20
N ARG A 98 2.81 4.79 -1.11
CA ARG A 98 2.22 4.12 0.06
C ARG A 98 2.66 4.85 1.32
N GLU A 99 1.69 5.37 2.05
CA GLU A 99 1.88 6.13 3.28
C GLU A 99 1.50 5.30 4.49
N LEU A 100 2.33 5.32 5.53
CA LEU A 100 2.00 4.68 6.80
C LEU A 100 1.15 5.63 7.64
N CYS A 101 -0.06 5.18 7.98
CA CYS A 101 -1.08 5.95 8.68
C CYS A 101 -1.49 5.29 10.00
N VAL A 102 -2.05 6.08 10.91
CA VAL A 102 -2.75 5.61 12.11
C VAL A 102 -4.13 6.28 12.19
N ILE A 103 -5.14 5.54 12.61
CA ILE A 103 -6.51 6.06 12.79
C ILE A 103 -7.22 5.31 13.92
N ASN A 104 -8.15 5.98 14.61
CA ASN A 104 -8.99 5.31 15.62
C ASN A 104 -10.05 4.44 14.93
N PHE A 105 -10.53 3.40 15.61
CA PHE A 105 -11.61 2.51 15.12
C PHE A 105 -12.90 3.24 14.71
N ASN A 106 -13.15 4.44 15.26
CA ASN A 106 -14.31 5.27 14.91
C ASN A 106 -14.05 6.21 13.72
N GLY A 107 -12.96 6.02 12.98
CA GLY A 107 -12.58 6.81 11.82
C GLY A 107 -12.10 8.23 12.11
N LYS A 108 -11.85 8.57 13.39
CA LYS A 108 -11.36 9.90 13.78
C LYS A 108 -9.86 9.90 14.05
N ARG A 109 -9.29 11.11 14.09
CA ARG A 109 -7.89 11.39 14.45
C ARG A 109 -6.88 10.66 13.55
N LYS A 110 -7.20 10.52 12.26
CA LYS A 110 -6.26 10.02 11.26
C LYS A 110 -4.99 10.87 11.26
N LYS A 111 -3.84 10.21 11.17
CA LYS A 111 -2.54 10.85 11.00
C LYS A 111 -1.63 9.99 10.11
N THR A 112 -0.99 10.59 9.12
CA THR A 112 0.15 10.00 8.41
C THR A 112 1.40 10.10 9.29
N ILE A 113 2.06 8.97 9.53
CA ILE A 113 3.26 8.87 10.38
C ILE A 113 4.54 8.58 9.58
N SER A 114 4.43 8.09 8.34
CA SER A 114 5.56 8.10 7.40
C SER A 114 5.93 9.54 7.05
N LYS A 115 7.23 9.82 6.91
CA LYS A 115 7.76 11.17 6.60
C LYS A 115 8.25 11.31 5.17
N GLN A 116 8.58 10.20 4.51
CA GLN A 116 9.19 10.20 3.19
C GLN A 116 8.16 9.82 2.13
N GLU A 117 8.16 10.55 1.03
CA GLU A 117 7.34 10.25 -0.13
C GLU A 117 7.92 9.05 -0.90
N GLY A 118 7.07 8.10 -1.23
CA GLY A 118 7.44 6.84 -1.88
C GLY A 118 6.59 5.71 -1.34
N THR A 119 7.20 4.54 -1.21
CA THR A 119 6.55 3.35 -0.67
C THR A 119 7.08 3.07 0.72
N ASN A 120 6.21 3.22 1.71
CA ASN A 120 6.48 2.93 3.12
C ASN A 120 5.70 1.69 3.54
N ASP A 121 6.33 0.82 4.31
CA ASP A 121 5.71 -0.34 4.98
C ASP A 121 6.22 -0.41 6.44
N ALA A 122 5.48 -1.10 7.29
CA ALA A 122 5.83 -1.33 8.68
C ALA A 122 5.46 -2.76 9.13
N ASP A 123 6.35 -3.33 9.93
CA ASP A 123 6.11 -4.54 10.71
C ASP A 123 6.28 -4.23 12.21
N PHE A 124 5.18 -4.27 12.96
CA PHE A 124 5.15 -3.84 14.34
C PHE A 124 5.59 -4.95 15.30
N SER A 125 6.25 -4.56 16.40
CA SER A 125 6.45 -5.46 17.53
C SER A 125 5.10 -5.90 18.10
N LYS A 126 5.05 -7.09 18.72
CA LYS A 126 3.80 -7.64 19.31
C LYS A 126 3.02 -6.69 20.21
N ASN A 127 3.71 -5.75 20.86
CA ASN A 127 3.13 -4.77 21.77
C ASN A 127 2.95 -3.36 21.15
N GLY A 128 3.22 -3.20 19.86
CA GLY A 128 3.03 -1.95 19.11
C GLY A 128 3.97 -0.79 19.45
N LYS A 129 4.91 -0.98 20.39
CA LYS A 129 5.80 0.11 20.84
C LYS A 129 6.80 0.55 19.77
N TYR A 130 7.25 -0.41 18.96
CA TYR A 130 8.22 -0.21 17.90
C TYR A 130 7.75 -0.89 16.62
N TYR A 131 8.32 -0.49 15.50
CA TYR A 131 8.17 -1.21 14.23
C TYR A 131 9.44 -1.16 13.42
N ILE A 132 9.68 -2.20 12.63
CA ILE A 132 10.64 -2.17 11.54
C ILE A 132 9.95 -1.48 10.36
N GLY A 133 10.45 -0.31 10.00
CA GLY A 133 10.00 0.45 8.84
C GLY A 133 10.82 0.05 7.61
N THR A 134 10.14 -0.15 6.49
CA THR A 134 10.77 -0.29 5.18
C THR A 134 10.34 0.88 4.30
N TYR A 135 11.29 1.61 3.75
CA TYR A 135 11.03 2.72 2.84
C TYR A 135 11.82 2.54 1.54
N SER A 136 11.20 2.84 0.39
CA SER A 136 11.93 3.07 -0.86
C SER A 136 11.21 4.08 -1.74
N SER A 137 11.94 4.56 -2.75
CA SER A 137 11.38 5.34 -3.85
C SER A 137 12.07 4.94 -5.15
N ALA A 138 11.65 5.49 -6.29
CA ALA A 138 12.34 5.25 -7.56
C ALA A 138 13.83 5.67 -7.57
N TYR A 139 14.26 6.43 -6.55
CA TYR A 139 15.60 7.00 -6.44
C TYR A 139 16.36 6.58 -5.19
N THR A 140 15.68 5.87 -4.28
CA THR A 140 16.25 5.45 -3.00
C THR A 140 16.03 3.96 -2.84
N PRO A 141 17.10 3.15 -2.78
CA PRO A 141 17.00 1.75 -2.39
C PRO A 141 16.29 1.56 -1.06
N ASN A 142 15.90 0.33 -0.76
CA ASN A 142 15.24 0.03 0.51
C ASN A 142 16.08 0.52 1.70
N VAL A 143 15.44 1.27 2.58
CA VAL A 143 15.98 1.69 3.87
C VAL A 143 15.17 0.99 4.94
N PHE A 144 15.86 0.34 5.86
CA PHE A 144 15.30 -0.41 6.97
C PHE A 144 15.62 0.30 8.27
N THR A 145 14.60 0.61 9.06
CA THR A 145 14.75 1.39 10.29
C THR A 145 13.97 0.78 11.43
N VAL A 146 14.44 0.93 12.67
CA VAL A 146 13.62 0.75 13.87
C VAL A 146 13.01 2.10 14.22
N ASN A 147 11.70 2.12 14.36
CA ASN A 147 10.93 3.33 14.66
C ASN A 147 10.12 3.15 15.93
N ASN A 148 9.78 4.25 16.59
CA ASN A 148 8.71 4.23 17.58
C ASN A 148 7.32 4.34 16.90
N GLN A 149 6.25 4.10 17.67
CA GLN A 149 4.86 4.17 17.19
C GLN A 149 4.43 5.53 16.59
N LYS A 150 5.21 6.61 16.78
CA LYS A 150 4.91 7.94 16.22
C LYS A 150 5.56 8.16 14.84
N GLY A 151 6.34 7.20 14.35
CA GLY A 151 7.12 7.32 13.12
C GLY A 151 8.44 8.06 13.28
N GLU A 152 9.00 8.09 14.48
CA GLU A 152 10.36 8.59 14.71
C GLU A 152 11.36 7.45 14.56
N VAL A 153 12.33 7.64 13.67
CA VAL A 153 13.47 6.73 13.49
C VAL A 153 14.33 6.77 14.74
N LEU A 154 14.54 5.61 15.34
CA LEU A 154 15.42 5.41 16.49
C LEU A 154 16.78 4.86 16.04
N ILE A 155 16.77 3.92 15.10
CA ILE A 155 17.96 3.23 14.59
C ILE A 155 17.78 3.00 13.09
N THR A 156 18.82 3.22 12.31
CA THR A 156 18.88 2.74 10.93
C THR A 156 19.59 1.39 10.92
N LEU A 157 18.93 0.36 10.41
CA LEU A 157 19.46 -1.00 10.35
C LEU A 157 20.30 -1.21 9.09
N GLU A 158 19.80 -0.72 7.96
CA GLU A 158 20.43 -0.82 6.64
C GLU A 158 19.89 0.31 5.76
N ASP A 159 20.76 1.07 5.10
CA ASP A 159 20.39 2.19 4.23
C ASP A 159 20.74 1.97 2.75
N ASN A 160 21.38 0.83 2.45
CA ASN A 160 21.86 0.45 1.13
C ASN A 160 22.70 1.56 0.47
N SER A 161 23.48 2.32 1.25
CA SER A 161 24.34 3.40 0.77
C SER A 161 25.33 2.95 -0.30
N ALA A 162 25.99 1.80 -0.10
CA ALA A 162 26.91 1.24 -1.09
C ALA A 162 26.23 0.92 -2.45
N LEU A 163 25.00 0.40 -2.41
CA LEU A 163 24.20 0.19 -3.61
C LEU A 163 23.82 1.53 -4.23
N LYS A 164 23.30 2.48 -3.44
CA LYS A 164 22.96 3.82 -3.90
C LYS A 164 24.12 4.52 -4.59
N ASP A 165 25.34 4.37 -4.10
CA ASP A 165 26.54 4.93 -4.71
C ASP A 165 26.92 4.21 -6.00
N SER A 166 26.85 2.88 -6.01
CA SER A 166 27.13 2.07 -7.21
C SER A 166 26.16 2.42 -8.36
N LEU A 167 24.90 2.69 -8.04
CA LEU A 167 23.87 3.03 -9.02
C LEU A 167 24.11 4.36 -9.73
N LYS A 168 24.82 5.31 -9.09
CA LYS A 168 25.21 6.58 -9.73
C LYS A 168 26.15 6.38 -10.91
N LEU A 169 26.82 5.22 -11.00
CA LEU A 169 27.79 4.92 -12.05
C LEU A 169 27.14 4.43 -13.34
N TYR A 170 25.89 3.94 -13.30
CA TYR A 170 25.26 3.27 -14.44
C TYR A 170 24.42 4.21 -15.31
N SER A 171 23.83 5.26 -14.74
CA SER A 171 22.94 6.17 -15.49
C SER A 171 22.64 7.43 -14.67
N SER A 172 22.57 8.58 -15.35
CA SER A 172 22.08 9.84 -14.77
C SER A 172 20.58 10.06 -15.02
N GLU A 173 19.99 9.21 -15.85
CA GLU A 173 18.64 9.33 -16.35
C GLU A 173 17.67 9.01 -15.23
N LYS A 174 16.60 9.80 -15.15
CA LYS A 174 15.63 9.69 -14.07
C LYS A 174 14.34 9.11 -14.61
N LYS A 175 13.76 8.22 -13.83
CA LYS A 175 12.40 7.74 -14.04
C LYS A 175 11.42 8.87 -13.71
N GLU A 176 10.94 9.56 -14.74
CA GLU A 176 9.93 10.59 -14.59
C GLU A 176 8.55 9.95 -14.45
N PHE A 177 7.75 10.43 -13.49
CA PHE A 177 6.35 10.02 -13.33
C PHE A 177 5.43 11.09 -13.87
N GLY A 178 4.30 10.67 -14.43
CA GLY A 178 3.24 11.58 -14.85
C GLY A 178 1.90 10.88 -14.97
N SER A 179 0.90 11.63 -15.41
CA SER A 179 -0.42 11.10 -15.74
C SER A 179 -0.97 11.74 -17.01
N PHE A 180 -1.86 11.03 -17.68
CA PHE A 180 -2.64 11.57 -18.79
C PHE A 180 -4.07 11.01 -18.74
N ASN A 181 -5.01 11.75 -19.32
CA ASN A 181 -6.38 11.30 -19.46
C ASN A 181 -6.58 10.59 -20.80
N THR A 182 -7.22 9.43 -20.75
CA THR A 182 -7.73 8.73 -21.93
C THR A 182 -8.84 9.54 -22.62
N SER A 183 -9.18 9.19 -23.86
CA SER A 183 -10.32 9.79 -24.58
C SER A 183 -11.66 9.59 -23.86
N THR A 184 -11.75 8.58 -22.99
CA THR A 184 -12.91 8.28 -22.13
C THR A 184 -12.86 8.98 -20.75
N GLY A 185 -11.86 9.82 -20.49
CA GLY A 185 -11.75 10.59 -19.25
C GLY A 185 -11.15 9.83 -18.06
N VAL A 186 -10.64 8.61 -18.25
CA VAL A 186 -9.90 7.86 -17.22
C VAL A 186 -8.47 8.39 -17.13
N SER A 187 -8.03 8.76 -15.93
CA SER A 187 -6.64 9.15 -15.67
C SER A 187 -5.76 7.92 -15.50
N LEU A 188 -4.66 7.85 -16.25
CA LEU A 188 -3.67 6.79 -16.19
C LEU A 188 -2.32 7.35 -15.78
N ASN A 189 -1.69 6.70 -14.81
CA ASN A 189 -0.31 7.00 -14.43
C ASN A 189 0.66 6.37 -15.43
N TYR A 190 1.80 7.02 -15.66
CA TYR A 190 2.91 6.46 -16.42
C TYR A 190 4.24 6.77 -15.74
N TRP A 191 5.27 6.03 -16.12
CA TRP A 191 6.65 6.45 -15.94
C TRP A 191 7.38 6.45 -17.28
N MET A 192 8.41 7.27 -17.39
CA MET A 192 9.23 7.40 -18.59
C MET A 192 10.69 7.57 -18.21
N ILE A 193 11.58 6.95 -18.96
CA ILE A 193 13.02 7.22 -18.93
C ILE A 193 13.35 7.88 -20.26
N LYS A 194 13.95 9.07 -20.21
CA LYS A 194 14.35 9.81 -21.41
C LYS A 194 15.84 9.63 -21.64
N PRO A 195 16.29 9.58 -22.90
CA PRO A 195 17.71 9.68 -23.22
C PRO A 195 18.35 10.93 -22.64
N SER A 196 19.57 10.80 -22.10
CA SER A 196 20.31 11.89 -21.42
C SER A 196 20.59 13.11 -22.29
N LYS A 197 20.55 12.95 -23.62
CA LYS A 197 20.87 13.99 -24.61
C LYS A 197 19.79 14.08 -25.69
N MET A 198 18.54 14.16 -25.29
CA MET A 198 17.47 14.45 -26.25
C MET A 198 17.67 15.83 -26.88
N GLU A 199 17.65 15.87 -28.21
CA GLU A 199 17.68 17.08 -29.02
C GLU A 199 16.24 17.50 -29.35
N GLU A 200 15.92 18.78 -29.18
CA GLU A 200 14.61 19.31 -29.55
C GLU A 200 14.35 19.13 -31.05
N GLY A 201 13.14 18.69 -31.40
CA GLY A 201 12.74 18.43 -32.80
C GLY A 201 13.19 17.08 -33.37
N LYS A 202 14.03 16.33 -32.66
CA LYS A 202 14.45 14.97 -33.08
C LYS A 202 13.48 13.91 -32.56
N LYS A 203 13.18 12.92 -33.41
CA LYS A 203 12.36 11.78 -33.03
C LYS A 203 13.25 10.65 -32.53
N TYR A 204 12.83 10.03 -31.42
CA TYR A 204 13.51 8.88 -30.83
C TYR A 204 12.58 7.68 -30.87
N PRO A 205 13.12 6.46 -31.08
CA PRO A 205 12.33 5.25 -30.92
C PRO A 205 11.84 5.13 -29.48
N VAL A 206 10.61 4.65 -29.30
CA VAL A 206 10.02 4.41 -27.98
C VAL A 206 9.91 2.92 -27.75
N LEU A 207 10.55 2.43 -26.69
CA LEU A 207 10.24 1.11 -26.14
C LEU A 207 9.04 1.25 -25.20
N PHE A 208 7.92 0.67 -25.60
CA PHE A 208 6.72 0.66 -24.77
C PHE A 208 6.65 -0.65 -23.97
N TYR A 209 6.74 -0.55 -22.64
CA TYR A 209 6.63 -1.68 -21.73
C TYR A 209 5.26 -1.69 -21.06
N VAL A 210 4.56 -2.81 -21.16
CA VAL A 210 3.25 -3.01 -20.55
C VAL A 210 3.13 -4.43 -20.01
N TYR A 211 2.70 -4.51 -18.75
CA TYR A 211 2.18 -5.76 -18.18
C TYR A 211 0.65 -5.78 -18.27
N GLY A 212 -0.02 -4.83 -17.59
CA GLY A 212 -1.46 -4.58 -17.75
C GLY A 212 -2.40 -5.64 -17.14
N GLY A 213 -1.87 -6.61 -16.39
CA GLY A 213 -2.68 -7.61 -15.71
C GLY A 213 -3.56 -7.01 -14.60
N PRO A 214 -4.79 -7.51 -14.38
CA PRO A 214 -5.62 -7.12 -13.24
C PRO A 214 -4.88 -7.27 -11.90
N ALA A 215 -5.25 -6.45 -10.92
CA ALA A 215 -4.63 -6.40 -9.58
C ALA A 215 -3.11 -6.11 -9.54
N SER A 216 -2.53 -5.68 -10.67
CA SER A 216 -1.13 -5.26 -10.74
C SER A 216 -0.99 -3.75 -10.88
N GLN A 217 0.18 -3.24 -10.49
CA GLN A 217 0.54 -1.84 -10.68
C GLN A 217 2.00 -1.74 -11.11
N GLU A 218 2.25 -1.19 -12.31
CA GLU A 218 3.61 -0.97 -12.84
C GLU A 218 4.18 0.41 -12.46
N VAL A 219 3.29 1.38 -12.24
CA VAL A 219 3.67 2.76 -11.92
C VAL A 219 3.60 2.94 -10.42
N ILE A 220 4.70 2.60 -9.75
CA ILE A 220 4.89 2.75 -8.30
C ILE A 220 6.18 3.54 -8.06
N ASN A 221 6.14 4.48 -7.12
CA ASN A 221 7.30 5.17 -6.59
C ASN A 221 7.98 4.30 -5.53
N SER A 222 8.74 3.30 -5.98
CA SER A 222 9.47 2.37 -5.15
C SER A 222 10.68 1.84 -5.90
N GLN A 223 11.59 1.20 -5.16
CA GLN A 223 12.66 0.41 -5.76
C GLN A 223 12.23 -1.04 -6.06
N ARG A 224 10.96 -1.39 -5.82
CA ARG A 224 10.38 -2.68 -6.22
C ARG A 224 10.52 -2.77 -7.74
N ARG A 225 11.16 -3.85 -8.22
CA ARG A 225 11.53 -4.06 -9.65
C ARG A 225 12.64 -3.14 -10.18
N ALA A 226 13.61 -2.78 -9.32
CA ALA A 226 14.85 -2.12 -9.71
C ALA A 226 15.53 -2.71 -10.95
N THR A 227 15.51 -4.04 -11.13
CA THR A 227 16.08 -4.71 -12.30
C THR A 227 15.51 -4.20 -13.61
N ASP A 228 14.20 -3.99 -13.68
CA ASP A 228 13.49 -3.56 -14.89
C ASP A 228 13.80 -2.10 -15.18
N MET A 229 13.95 -1.29 -14.11
CA MET A 229 14.35 0.11 -14.21
C MET A 229 15.79 0.25 -14.72
N TYR A 230 16.76 -0.48 -14.16
CA TYR A 230 18.16 -0.37 -14.57
C TYR A 230 18.39 -0.90 -15.97
N TRP A 231 17.71 -1.99 -16.34
CA TRP A 231 17.72 -2.45 -17.72
C TRP A 231 17.18 -1.38 -18.67
N GLY A 232 16.07 -0.72 -18.32
CA GLY A 232 15.54 0.40 -19.10
C GLY A 232 16.50 1.59 -19.19
N MET A 233 17.20 1.93 -18.11
CA MET A 233 18.22 2.99 -18.09
C MET A 233 19.41 2.67 -19.00
N MET A 234 19.83 1.40 -19.10
CA MET A 234 20.91 1.00 -20.00
C MET A 234 20.56 1.12 -21.49
N LEU A 235 19.27 1.18 -21.83
CA LEU A 235 18.80 1.35 -23.20
C LEU A 235 18.60 2.81 -23.62
N ALA A 236 18.57 3.73 -22.65
CA ALA A 236 18.25 5.14 -22.84
C ALA A 236 19.47 5.99 -23.24
#